data_AF-T1VY01-F1
#
_entry.id   AF-T1VY01-F1
#
_cell.length_a   1.000
_cell.length_b   1.000
_cell.length_c   1.000
_cell.angle_alpha   90.00
_cell.angle_beta   90.00
_cell.angle_gamma   90.00
#
_symmetry.space_group_name_H-M   'P 1'
#
loop_
_entity.id
_entity.type
_entity.pdbx_description
1 polymer ?
#
loop_
_entity_poly.entity_id
_entity_poly.type
_entity_poly.pdbx_seq_one_letter_code
_entity_poly.pdbx_strand_id
1 'polypeptide(L)'
;PEKVKFAIGLLPAMLGGQAYVEAQDGLTVQEWMRKQGVPDRVTKEVFIAMSKALNFINPDELSMQCILIALNRFLQEKHGSKMAFLDGNPPERLCMPIVDHIQSLGGEVRLNSRIKKVELNND
;
A
#
# COMPACT_ATOMS: atom_id res chain seq x y z
N PRO A 1 0.05 -29.18 0.95
CA PRO A 1 0.15 -28.91 -0.51
C PRO A 1 0.01 -27.41 -0.88
N GLU A 2 -1.05 -26.75 -0.42
CA GLU A 2 -1.34 -25.35 -0.80
C GLU A 2 -0.32 -24.34 -0.26
N LYS A 3 0.10 -24.46 1.00
CA LYS A 3 1.17 -23.63 1.59
C LYS A 3 2.50 -23.71 0.82
N VAL A 4 2.80 -24.87 0.23
CA VAL A 4 4.03 -25.09 -0.56
C VAL A 4 3.93 -24.37 -1.89
N LYS A 5 2.80 -24.51 -2.61
CA LYS A 5 2.54 -23.78 -3.86
C LYS A 5 2.54 -22.27 -3.64
N PHE A 6 1.98 -21.83 -2.52
CA PHE A 6 1.99 -20.43 -2.13
C PHE A 6 3.41 -19.88 -1.92
N ALA A 7 4.24 -20.60 -1.15
CA ALA A 7 5.63 -20.21 -0.93
C ALA A 7 6.44 -20.16 -2.23
N ILE A 8 6.24 -21.13 -3.13
CA ILE A 8 6.89 -21.16 -4.46
C ILE A 8 6.43 -19.98 -5.32
N GLY A 9 5.12 -19.68 -5.35
CA GLY A 9 4.57 -18.61 -6.16
C GLY A 9 5.03 -17.21 -5.73
N LEU A 10 5.24 -17.01 -4.42
CA LEU A 10 5.75 -15.74 -3.87
C LEU A 10 7.27 -15.60 -3.93
N LEU A 11 8.03 -16.68 -4.10
CA LEU A 11 9.50 -16.62 -4.08
C LEU A 11 10.09 -15.61 -5.10
N PRO A 12 9.63 -15.57 -6.38
CA PRO A 12 10.13 -14.58 -7.34
C PRO A 12 9.80 -13.14 -6.94
N ALA A 13 8.67 -12.94 -6.27
CA ALA A 13 8.22 -11.64 -5.76
C ALA A 13 9.02 -11.16 -4.55
N MET A 14 9.49 -12.08 -3.70
CA MET A 14 10.30 -11.74 -2.53
C MET A 14 11.77 -11.49 -2.87
N LEU A 15 12.29 -12.16 -3.92
CA LEU A 15 13.66 -11.95 -4.41
C LEU A 15 13.76 -10.85 -5.46
N GLY A 16 12.63 -10.51 -6.10
CA GLY A 16 12.53 -9.46 -7.09
C GLY A 16 12.70 -8.09 -6.45
N GLY A 17 13.64 -7.30 -6.96
CA GLY A 17 13.81 -5.90 -6.55
C GLY A 17 12.67 -5.00 -7.02
N GLN A 18 12.82 -3.69 -6.78
CA GLN A 18 11.80 -2.68 -7.11
C GLN A 18 11.29 -2.75 -8.56
N ALA A 19 12.19 -2.97 -9.53
CA ALA A 19 11.82 -3.11 -10.94
C ALA A 19 10.89 -4.31 -11.22
N TYR A 20 11.03 -5.42 -10.48
CA TYR A 20 10.13 -6.56 -10.60
C TYR A 20 8.74 -6.21 -10.09
N VAL A 21 8.66 -5.50 -8.95
CA VAL A 21 7.41 -5.06 -8.33
C VAL A 21 6.65 -4.12 -9.26
N GLU A 22 7.33 -3.13 -9.84
CA GLU A 22 6.75 -2.20 -10.82
C GLU A 22 6.25 -2.90 -12.07
N ALA A 23 6.96 -3.93 -12.55
CA ALA A 23 6.52 -4.73 -13.69
C ALA A 23 5.23 -5.54 -13.43
N GLN A 24 4.76 -5.66 -12.17
CA GLN A 24 3.51 -6.35 -11.85
C GLN A 24 2.29 -5.43 -11.78
N ASP A 25 2.43 -4.12 -12.03
CA ASP A 25 1.31 -3.18 -11.93
C ASP A 25 0.20 -3.44 -12.97
N GLY A 26 0.57 -3.99 -14.13
CA GLY A 26 -0.38 -4.35 -15.18
C GLY A 26 -1.20 -5.62 -14.93
N LEU A 27 -1.03 -6.29 -13.78
CA LEU A 27 -1.77 -7.51 -13.42
C LEU A 27 -2.57 -7.28 -12.15
N THR A 28 -3.81 -7.77 -12.14
CA THR A 28 -4.60 -7.86 -10.90
C THR A 28 -4.02 -8.92 -9.97
N VAL A 29 -4.34 -8.83 -8.68
CA VAL A 29 -3.92 -9.83 -7.68
C VAL A 29 -4.39 -11.23 -8.09
N GLN A 30 -5.63 -11.36 -8.57
CA GLN A 30 -6.16 -12.67 -8.98
C GLN A 30 -5.44 -13.24 -10.21
N GLU A 31 -5.17 -12.41 -11.22
CA GLU A 31 -4.44 -12.85 -12.42
C GLU A 31 -3.01 -13.27 -12.10
N TRP A 32 -2.31 -12.48 -11.26
CA TRP A 32 -0.95 -12.79 -10.86
C TRP A 32 -0.88 -14.08 -10.05
N MET A 33 -1.78 -14.28 -9.08
CA MET A 33 -1.83 -15.52 -8.29
C MET A 33 -2.02 -16.76 -9.16
N ARG A 34 -2.92 -16.69 -10.15
CA ARG A 34 -3.12 -17.76 -11.12
C ARG A 34 -1.88 -18.02 -11.97
N LYS A 35 -1.24 -16.96 -12.47
CA LYS A 35 0.01 -17.05 -13.24
C LYS A 35 1.13 -17.73 -12.45
N GLN A 36 1.21 -17.49 -11.15
CA GLN A 36 2.20 -18.09 -10.24
C GLN A 36 1.80 -19.49 -9.73
N GLY A 37 0.69 -20.06 -10.21
CA GLY A 37 0.22 -21.38 -9.81
C GLY A 37 -0.32 -21.45 -8.37
N VAL A 38 -0.66 -20.30 -7.78
CA VAL A 38 -1.29 -20.23 -6.46
C VAL A 38 -2.76 -20.67 -6.58
N PRO A 39 -3.24 -21.59 -5.74
CA PRO A 39 -4.63 -22.04 -5.78
C PRO A 39 -5.62 -20.88 -5.59
N ASP A 40 -6.69 -20.83 -6.40
CA ASP A 40 -7.76 -19.83 -6.31
C ASP A 40 -8.38 -19.72 -4.89
N ARG A 41 -8.34 -20.83 -4.13
CA ARG A 41 -8.77 -20.85 -2.73
C ARG A 41 -7.97 -19.90 -1.84
N VAL A 42 -6.65 -19.86 -2.00
CA VAL A 42 -5.76 -18.96 -1.24
C VAL A 42 -6.07 -17.50 -1.59
N THR A 43 -6.33 -17.22 -2.87
CA THR A 43 -6.76 -15.89 -3.31
C THR A 43 -8.06 -15.47 -2.64
N LYS A 44 -9.04 -16.37 -2.53
CA LYS A 44 -10.34 -16.09 -1.89
C LYS A 44 -10.25 -15.97 -0.36
N GLU A 45 -9.51 -16.83 0.31
CA GLU A 45 -9.46 -16.86 1.78
C GLU A 45 -8.52 -15.80 2.36
N VAL A 46 -7.40 -15.49 1.71
CA VAL A 46 -6.37 -14.59 2.23
C VAL A 46 -6.37 -13.24 1.52
N PHE A 47 -6.35 -13.26 0.19
CA PHE A 47 -6.14 -12.03 -0.57
C PHE A 47 -7.38 -11.16 -0.71
N ILE A 48 -8.60 -11.71 -0.55
CA ILE A 48 -9.80 -10.86 -0.42
C ILE A 48 -9.71 -9.96 0.82
N ALA A 49 -9.31 -10.52 1.96
CA ALA A 49 -9.17 -9.75 3.20
C ALA A 49 -8.05 -8.70 3.06
N MET A 50 -6.90 -9.09 2.50
CA MET A 50 -5.77 -8.19 2.30
C MET A 50 -6.08 -7.05 1.31
N SER A 51 -6.72 -7.35 0.17
CA SER A 51 -7.08 -6.33 -0.83
C SER A 51 -8.07 -5.31 -0.25
N LYS A 52 -9.06 -5.79 0.50
CA LYS A 52 -10.03 -4.91 1.17
C LYS A 52 -9.40 -4.08 2.28
N ALA A 53 -8.44 -4.63 3.02
CA ALA A 53 -7.74 -3.91 4.07
C ALA A 53 -6.83 -2.79 3.51
N LEU A 54 -6.22 -3.02 2.34
CA LEU A 54 -5.26 -2.07 1.76
C LEU A 54 -5.92 -0.98 0.92
N ASN A 55 -6.91 -1.33 0.10
CA ASN A 55 -7.49 -0.41 -0.88
C ASN A 55 -9.02 -0.53 -1.02
N PHE A 56 -9.68 -1.25 -0.10
CA PHE A 56 -11.14 -1.39 -0.04
C PHE A 56 -11.82 -2.01 -1.28
N ILE A 57 -11.03 -2.67 -2.16
CA ILE A 57 -11.50 -3.33 -3.38
C ILE A 57 -11.15 -4.82 -3.39
N ASN A 58 -11.75 -5.58 -4.32
CA ASN A 58 -11.53 -7.02 -4.43
C ASN A 58 -10.23 -7.33 -5.21
N PRO A 59 -9.67 -8.56 -5.08
CA PRO A 59 -8.41 -8.94 -5.73
C PRO A 59 -8.46 -9.06 -7.26
N ASP A 60 -9.65 -9.11 -7.86
CA ASP A 60 -9.89 -9.00 -9.30
C ASP A 60 -9.81 -7.57 -9.84
N GLU A 61 -9.78 -6.56 -8.96
CA GLU A 61 -9.65 -5.15 -9.33
C GLU A 61 -8.33 -4.54 -8.86
N LEU A 62 -7.75 -5.07 -7.79
CA LEU A 62 -6.52 -4.55 -7.20
C LEU A 62 -5.28 -4.94 -8.01
N SER A 63 -4.41 -3.97 -8.29
CA SER A 63 -3.06 -4.20 -8.85
C SER A 63 -2.19 -5.04 -7.90
N MET A 64 -1.48 -6.04 -8.44
CA MET A 64 -0.56 -6.86 -7.67
C MET A 64 0.61 -6.05 -7.09
N GLN A 65 0.99 -4.93 -7.73
CA GLN A 65 2.02 -4.03 -7.22
C GLN A 65 1.70 -3.57 -5.78
N CYS A 66 0.44 -3.28 -5.48
CA CYS A 66 -0.01 -2.88 -4.14
C CYS A 66 0.29 -3.95 -3.08
N ILE A 67 -0.01 -5.22 -3.39
CA ILE A 67 0.24 -6.36 -2.50
C ILE A 67 1.75 -6.58 -2.32
N LEU A 68 2.53 -6.51 -3.40
CA LEU A 68 3.97 -6.74 -3.33
C LEU A 68 4.69 -5.67 -2.51
N ILE A 69 4.29 -4.40 -2.61
CA ILE A 69 4.81 -3.32 -1.76
C ILE A 69 4.51 -3.60 -0.29
N ALA A 70 3.28 -4.03 0.03
CA ALA A 70 2.90 -4.38 1.40
C ALA A 70 3.69 -5.58 1.94
N LEU A 71 3.86 -6.64 1.14
CA LEU A 71 4.66 -7.81 1.51
C LEU A 71 6.14 -7.47 1.69
N ASN A 72 6.69 -6.57 0.86
CA ASN A 72 8.08 -6.15 0.97
C ASN A 72 8.37 -5.48 2.33
N ARG A 73 7.43 -4.68 2.87
CA ARG A 73 7.55 -4.11 4.22
C ARG A 73 7.65 -5.19 5.30
N PHE A 74 6.92 -6.31 5.18
CA PHE A 74 7.00 -7.42 6.13
C PHE A 74 8.33 -8.17 6.09
N LEU A 75 9.01 -8.16 4.94
CA LEU A 75 10.27 -8.87 4.73
C LEU A 75 11.50 -8.04 5.10
N GLN A 76 11.43 -6.72 4.86
CA GLN A 76 12.56 -5.82 5.11
C GLN A 76 12.70 -5.45 6.59
N GLU A 77 11.60 -5.31 7.32
CA GLU A 77 11.62 -4.85 8.71
C GLU A 77 11.12 -5.93 9.67
N LYS A 78 11.90 -6.24 10.72
CA LYS A 78 11.53 -7.19 11.78
C LYS A 78 10.19 -6.87 12.45
N HIS A 79 9.83 -5.59 12.48
CA HIS A 79 8.57 -5.10 13.04
C HIS A 79 7.65 -4.46 11.98
N GLY A 80 7.91 -4.65 10.68
CA GLY A 80 7.15 -4.03 9.60
C GLY A 80 5.68 -4.48 9.52
N SER A 81 5.36 -5.63 10.14
CA SER A 81 3.99 -6.13 10.28
C SER A 81 3.29 -5.71 11.57
N LYS A 82 3.98 -4.98 12.46
CA LYS A 82 3.41 -4.56 13.73
C LYS A 82 2.40 -3.43 13.50
N MET A 83 1.19 -3.65 13.96
CA MET A 83 0.12 -2.66 13.87
C MET A 83 0.15 -1.75 15.10
N ALA A 84 -0.17 -0.48 14.91
CA ALA A 84 -0.33 0.51 15.96
C ALA A 84 -1.60 1.33 15.72
N PHE A 85 -2.23 1.74 16.81
CA PHE A 85 -3.33 2.69 16.79
C PHE A 85 -2.83 4.02 17.32
N LEU A 86 -3.36 5.10 16.76
CA LEU A 86 -3.16 6.42 17.33
C LEU A 86 -3.93 6.50 18.67
N ASP A 87 -3.36 7.20 19.64
CA ASP A 87 -3.90 7.33 21.00
C ASP A 87 -5.04 8.36 21.12
N GLY A 88 -5.50 8.89 19.98
CA GLY A 88 -6.60 9.84 19.89
C GLY A 88 -6.90 10.18 18.42
N ASN A 89 -7.64 11.27 18.21
CA ASN A 89 -8.03 11.67 16.85
C ASN A 89 -6.82 12.19 16.04
N PRO A 90 -6.72 11.88 14.73
CA PRO A 90 -5.60 12.31 13.90
C PRO A 90 -5.36 13.84 13.83
N PRO A 91 -6.40 14.70 13.75
CA PRO A 91 -6.20 16.14 13.72
C PRO A 91 -5.39 16.68 14.90
N GLU A 92 -5.73 16.28 16.13
CA GLU A 92 -5.06 16.78 17.33
C GLU A 92 -3.75 16.04 17.63
N ARG A 93 -3.71 14.71 17.47
CA ARG A 93 -2.57 13.90 17.90
C ARG A 93 -1.44 13.83 16.88
N LEU A 94 -1.74 14.05 15.60
CA LEU A 94 -0.76 13.96 14.51
C LEU A 94 -0.66 15.25 13.70
N CYS A 95 -1.78 15.82 13.26
CA CYS A 95 -1.74 17.00 12.40
C CYS A 95 -1.27 18.25 13.14
N MET A 96 -1.75 18.52 14.36
CA MET A 96 -1.35 19.71 15.12
C MET A 96 0.15 19.78 15.44
N PRO A 97 0.82 18.71 15.90
CA PRO A 97 2.28 18.74 16.06
C PRO A 97 3.06 19.15 14.80
N ILE A 98 2.57 18.77 13.61
CA ILE A 98 3.17 19.16 12.33
C ILE A 98 2.92 20.66 12.07
N VAL A 99 1.69 21.14 12.31
CA VAL A 99 1.34 22.57 12.17
C VAL A 99 2.19 23.44 13.08
N ASP A 100 2.30 23.07 14.36
CA ASP A 100 3.07 23.81 15.35
C ASP A 100 4.55 23.90 14.93
N HIS A 101 5.11 22.79 14.45
CA HIS A 101 6.50 22.76 13.96
C HIS A 101 6.70 23.70 12.76
N ILE A 102 5.81 23.65 11.76
CA ILE A 102 5.86 24.53 10.59
C ILE A 102 5.76 26.00 11.00
N GLN A 103 4.83 26.35 11.90
CA GLN A 103 4.61 27.72 12.36
C GLN A 103 5.79 28.24 13.21
N SER A 104 6.41 27.39 14.02
CA SER A 104 7.61 27.76 14.80
C SER A 104 8.80 28.16 13.93
N LEU A 105 8.84 27.67 12.68
CA LEU A 105 9.87 27.97 11.69
C LEU A 105 9.46 29.09 10.72
N GLY A 106 8.37 29.80 11.02
CA GLY A 106 7.86 30.93 10.22
C GLY A 106 7.01 30.53 9.01
N GLY A 107 6.64 29.26 8.87
CA GLY A 107 5.69 28.80 7.86
C GLY A 107 4.24 29.13 8.23
N GLU A 108 3.35 29.12 7.23
CA GLU A 108 1.93 29.41 7.44
C GLU A 108 1.03 28.20 7.09
N VAL A 109 0.01 27.96 7.93
CA VAL A 109 -1.02 26.95 7.70
C VAL A 109 -2.38 27.62 7.74
N ARG A 110 -3.12 27.56 6.62
CA ARG A 110 -4.42 28.24 6.46
C ARG A 110 -5.52 27.23 6.14
N LEU A 111 -6.53 27.15 7.00
CA LEU A 111 -7.72 26.34 6.78
C LEU A 111 -8.73 27.08 5.89
N ASN A 112 -9.78 26.37 5.43
CA ASN A 112 -10.87 26.93 4.63
C ASN A 112 -10.42 27.65 3.33
N SER A 113 -9.25 27.30 2.80
CA SER A 113 -8.62 27.97 1.65
C SER A 113 -8.64 27.07 0.41
N ARG A 114 -9.82 26.78 -0.13
CA ARG A 114 -9.96 25.92 -1.32
C ARG A 114 -9.40 26.60 -2.57
N ILE A 115 -8.38 26.00 -3.19
CA ILE A 115 -7.84 26.45 -4.48
C ILE A 115 -8.87 26.24 -5.58
N LYS A 116 -9.13 27.28 -6.39
CA LYS A 116 -10.12 27.24 -7.49
C LYS A 116 -9.50 27.03 -8.87
N LYS A 117 -8.32 27.59 -9.08
CA LYS A 117 -7.60 27.54 -10.35
C LYS A 117 -6.11 27.70 -10.05
N VAL A 118 -5.28 26.98 -10.80
CA VAL A 118 -3.83 27.18 -10.85
C VAL A 118 -3.56 27.85 -12.19
N GLU A 119 -3.13 29.12 -12.15
CA GLU A 119 -2.72 29.82 -13.37
C GLU A 119 -1.38 29.26 -13.84
N LEU A 120 -1.25 29.10 -15.16
CA LEU A 120 -0.01 28.66 -15.79
C LEU A 120 0.63 29.86 -16.50
N ASN A 121 1.95 29.85 -16.60
CA ASN A 121 2.68 30.84 -17.38
C ASN A 121 2.50 30.58 -18.89
N ASN A 122 2.75 31.60 -19.70
CA ASN A 122 2.73 31.49 -21.16
C ASN A 122 4.08 30.96 -21.66
N ASP A 123 4.33 29.67 -21.46
CA ASP A 123 5.53 28.97 -21.92
C ASP A 123 5.25 28.23 -23.24
#